data_AF-A0A345BF22-F1
#
_entry.id   AF-A0A345BF22-F1
#
_cell.length_a   1.000
_cell.length_b   1.000
_cell.length_c   1.000
_cell.angle_alpha   90.00
_cell.angle_beta   90.00
_cell.angle_gamma   90.00
#
_symmetry.space_group_name_H-M   'P 1'
#
loop_
_entity.id
_entity.type
_entity.pdbx_description
1 polymer ?
#
loop_
_entity_poly.entity_id
_entity_poly.type
_entity_poly.pdbx_seq_one_letter_code
_entity_poly.pdbx_strand_id
1 'polypeptide(L)'
;MSLGISILYKEPSKQPPKMFSFMAVFAPEVWYYMVLIQLALGVIMILVGRLSHKEWQNPQPCIEDPEELSNQFSFANSVWLI
;
A
#
# COMPACT_ATOMS: atom_id res chain seq x y z
N MET A 1 62.76 -5.47 -23.12
CA MET A 1 61.31 -5.60 -23.35
C MET A 1 60.70 -6.14 -22.06
N SER A 2 59.85 -5.36 -21.40
CA SER A 2 59.18 -5.77 -20.15
C SER A 2 57.85 -6.43 -20.49
N LEU A 3 57.77 -7.75 -20.38
CA LEU A 3 56.53 -8.50 -20.52
C LEU A 3 55.77 -8.44 -19.19
N GLY A 4 54.49 -8.04 -19.25
CA GLY A 4 53.56 -8.04 -18.13
C GLY A 4 52.48 -9.11 -18.31
N ILE A 5 51.99 -9.67 -17.21
CA ILE A 5 50.91 -10.67 -17.20
C ILE A 5 49.58 -9.95 -17.37
N SER A 6 48.77 -10.35 -18.36
CA SER A 6 47.41 -9.84 -18.56
C SER A 6 46.38 -10.96 -18.42
N ILE A 7 45.18 -10.60 -17.98
CA ILE A 7 44.07 -11.54 -17.82
C ILE A 7 43.17 -11.38 -19.05
N LEU A 8 43.03 -12.46 -19.82
CA LEU A 8 42.02 -12.59 -20.85
C LEU A 8 40.73 -13.11 -20.19
N TYR A 9 39.63 -12.39 -20.29
CA TYR A 9 38.32 -12.86 -19.86
C TYR A 9 37.24 -12.53 -20.90
N LYS A 10 36.20 -13.35 -20.95
CA LYS A 10 35.04 -13.13 -21.82
C LYS A 10 34.11 -12.10 -21.17
N GLU A 11 33.82 -11.02 -21.89
CA GLU A 11 32.86 -10.03 -21.42
C GLU A 11 31.47 -10.66 -21.21
N PRO A 12 30.84 -10.48 -20.03
CA PRO A 12 29.50 -11.01 -19.78
C PRO A 12 28.48 -10.27 -20.65
N SER A 13 27.64 -11.03 -21.35
CA SER A 13 26.52 -10.46 -22.11
C SER A 13 25.48 -9.86 -21.16
N LYS A 14 24.94 -8.69 -21.49
CA LYS A 14 23.81 -8.11 -20.76
C LYS A 14 22.64 -9.09 -20.74
N GLN A 15 22.22 -9.49 -19.55
CA GLN A 15 21.05 -10.34 -19.40
C GLN A 15 19.80 -9.55 -19.76
N PRO A 16 18.80 -10.17 -20.39
CA PRO A 16 17.51 -9.51 -20.64
C PRO A 16 16.88 -9.14 -19.29
N PRO A 17 16.19 -7.98 -19.21
CA PRO A 17 15.53 -7.56 -17.98
C PRO A 17 14.45 -8.58 -17.57
N LYS A 18 14.32 -8.83 -16.27
CA LYS A 18 13.23 -9.65 -15.72
C LYS A 18 11.88 -8.92 -15.91
N MET A 19 10.80 -9.68 -16.11
CA MET A 19 9.45 -9.13 -16.35
C MET A 19 8.99 -8.10 -15.30
N PHE A 20 9.35 -8.29 -14.02
CA PHE A 20 9.00 -7.38 -12.92
C PHE A 20 10.22 -6.59 -12.39
N SER A 21 11.19 -6.26 -13.24
CA SER A 21 12.39 -5.54 -12.81
C SER A 21 12.10 -4.17 -12.18
N PHE A 22 10.94 -3.58 -12.47
CA PHE A 22 10.51 -2.32 -11.84
C PHE A 22 10.22 -2.46 -10.34
N MET A 23 9.86 -3.65 -9.84
CA MET A 23 9.64 -3.90 -8.41
C MET A 23 10.95 -4.08 -7.63
N ALA A 24 12.07 -4.30 -8.33
CA ALA A 24 13.37 -4.55 -7.72
C ALA A 24 14.00 -3.32 -7.04
N VAL A 25 13.30 -2.17 -7.06
CA VAL A 25 13.66 -0.99 -6.27
C VAL A 25 13.63 -1.30 -4.76
N PHE A 26 12.74 -2.20 -4.34
CA PHE A 26 12.64 -2.67 -2.96
C PHE A 26 12.76 -4.18 -2.86
N ALA A 27 13.19 -4.66 -1.68
CA ALA A 27 13.16 -6.08 -1.36
C ALA A 27 11.70 -6.58 -1.30
N PRO A 28 11.43 -7.85 -1.67
CA PRO A 28 10.07 -8.40 -1.70
C PRO A 28 9.36 -8.30 -0.34
N GLU A 29 10.10 -8.38 0.76
CA GLU A 29 9.60 -8.24 2.13
C GLU A 29 8.94 -6.87 2.35
N VAL A 30 9.52 -5.80 1.79
CA VAL A 30 9.01 -4.44 1.94
C VAL A 30 7.64 -4.31 1.27
N TRP A 31 7.43 -4.97 0.13
CA TRP A 31 6.13 -5.00 -0.55
C TRP A 31 5.05 -5.65 0.32
N TYR A 32 5.37 -6.76 0.99
CA TYR A 32 4.42 -7.39 1.91
C TYR A 32 4.10 -6.50 3.12
N TYR A 33 5.11 -5.82 3.68
CA TYR A 33 4.88 -4.88 4.79
C TYR A 33 4.02 -3.68 4.38
N MET A 34 4.20 -3.14 3.15
CA MET A 34 3.37 -2.04 2.65
C MET A 34 1.89 -2.43 2.59
N VAL A 35 1.57 -3.60 2.04
CA VAL A 35 0.19 -4.11 2.01
C VAL A 35 -0.36 -4.33 3.42
N LEU A 36 0.45 -4.93 4.32
CA LEU A 36 0.03 -5.19 5.69
C LEU A 36 -0.29 -3.89 6.45
N ILE A 37 0.55 -2.87 6.30
CA ILE A 37 0.34 -1.56 6.94
C ILE A 37 -0.90 -0.87 6.35
N GLN A 38 -1.12 -0.93 5.04
CA GLN A 38 -2.33 -0.37 4.41
C GLN A 38 -3.61 -1.00 4.96
N LEU A 39 -3.63 -2.33 5.11
CA LEU A 39 -4.76 -3.05 5.72
C LEU A 39 -4.94 -2.69 7.20
N ALA A 40 -3.84 -2.61 7.96
CA ALA A 40 -3.89 -2.24 9.38
C ALA A 40 -4.44 -0.82 9.58
N LEU A 41 -3.97 0.16 8.78
CA LEU A 41 -4.49 1.53 8.81
C LEU A 41 -5.96 1.58 8.40
N GLY A 42 -6.38 0.79 7.42
CA GLY A 42 -7.80 0.63 7.06
C GLY A 42 -8.66 0.19 8.24
N VAL A 43 -8.21 -0.81 9.01
CA VAL A 43 -8.91 -1.26 10.23
C VAL A 43 -8.94 -0.17 11.30
N ILE A 44 -7.83 0.54 11.52
CA ILE A 44 -7.75 1.63 12.49
C ILE A 44 -8.76 2.74 12.14
N MET A 45 -8.90 3.09 10.86
CA MET A 45 -9.89 4.08 10.42
C MET A 45 -11.33 3.66 10.71
N ILE A 46 -11.67 2.38 10.53
CA ILE A 46 -13.00 1.87 10.91
C ILE A 46 -13.20 2.02 12.42
N LEU A 47 -12.21 1.64 13.24
CA LEU A 47 -12.31 1.74 14.69
C LEU A 47 -12.51 3.20 15.14
N VAL A 48 -11.69 4.11 14.64
CA VAL A 48 -11.79 5.55 14.94
C VAL A 48 -13.11 6.12 14.45
N GLY A 49 -13.53 5.77 13.24
CA GLY A 49 -14.80 6.19 12.66
C GLY A 49 -15.99 5.78 13.52
N ARG A 50 -15.99 4.57 14.07
CA ARG A 50 -17.08 4.08 14.94
C ARG A 50 -17.08 4.73 16.32
N LEU A 51 -15.92 5.06 16.86
CA LEU A 51 -15.78 5.74 18.17
C LEU A 51 -16.10 7.23 18.10
N SER A 52 -15.85 7.87 16.96
CA SER A 52 -16.07 9.30 16.77
C SER A 52 -17.55 9.60 16.54
N HIS A 53 -18.19 10.27 17.51
CA HIS A 53 -19.60 10.64 17.43
C HIS A 53 -19.91 11.57 16.24
N LYS A 54 -18.94 12.38 15.82
CA LYS A 54 -19.10 13.33 14.70
C LYS A 54 -19.17 12.66 13.32
N GLU A 55 -18.66 11.43 13.20
CA GLU A 55 -18.66 10.69 11.94
C GLU A 55 -19.98 9.98 11.65
N TRP A 56 -20.88 9.96 12.64
CA TRP A 56 -22.22 9.42 12.48
C TRP A 56 -23.12 10.49 11.87
N GLN A 57 -23.55 10.27 10.63
CA GLN A 57 -24.30 11.24 9.84
C GLN A 57 -25.70 10.72 9.54
N ASN A 58 -26.66 11.63 9.56
CA ASN A 58 -28.03 11.36 9.14
C ASN A 58 -28.06 11.16 7.61
N PRO A 59 -28.47 9.99 7.10
CA PRO A 59 -28.57 9.75 5.67
C PRO A 59 -29.66 10.62 5.00
N GLN A 60 -30.67 11.07 5.75
CA GLN A 60 -31.76 11.91 5.28
C GLN A 60 -31.80 13.26 6.03
N PRO A 61 -31.15 14.31 5.50
CA PRO A 61 -31.03 15.61 6.17
C PRO A 61 -32.36 16.31 6.48
N CYS A 62 -33.47 15.88 5.86
CA CYS A 62 -34.80 16.47 6.03
C CYS A 62 -35.56 15.96 7.27
N ILE A 63 -35.08 14.90 7.93
CA ILE A 63 -35.69 14.34 9.14
C ILE A 63 -34.82 14.75 10.32
N GLU A 64 -35.36 15.52 11.26
CA GLU A 64 -34.56 16.06 12.38
C GLU A 64 -34.12 14.98 13.38
N ASP A 65 -34.98 14.00 13.66
CA ASP A 65 -34.70 12.85 14.53
C ASP A 65 -34.71 11.54 13.70
N PRO A 66 -33.57 11.11 13.14
CA PRO A 66 -33.49 9.86 12.39
C PRO A 66 -33.45 8.63 13.31
N GLU A 67 -34.09 7.53 12.89
CA GLU A 67 -34.03 6.25 13.60
C GLU A 67 -32.65 5.57 13.51
N GLU A 68 -31.90 5.85 12.43
CA GLU A 68 -30.59 5.29 12.18
C GLU A 68 -29.56 6.35 11.77
N LEU A 69 -28.32 6.17 12.22
CA LEU A 69 -27.17 6.97 11.80
C LEU A 69 -26.23 6.11 10.96
N SER A 70 -25.74 6.71 9.88
CA SER A 70 -24.82 6.06 8.96
C SER A 70 -23.37 6.47 9.24
N ASN A 71 -22.43 5.58 8.95
CA ASN A 71 -21.01 5.88 9.02
C ASN A 71 -20.34 5.48 7.70
N GLN A 72 -19.59 6.40 7.11
CA GLN A 72 -18.96 6.23 5.79
C GLN A 72 -17.75 5.28 5.79
N PHE A 73 -17.16 4.99 6.95
CA PHE A 73 -15.97 4.14 7.07
C PHE A 73 -16.34 2.65 7.06
N SER A 74 -16.54 2.13 5.84
CA SER A 74 -16.53 0.70 5.55
C SER A 74 -15.11 0.23 5.25
N PHE A 75 -14.84 -1.08 5.30
CA PHE A 75 -13.50 -1.60 4.98
C PHE A 75 -13.02 -1.20 3.59
N ALA A 76 -13.89 -1.29 2.57
CA ALA A 76 -13.54 -0.88 1.21
C ALA A 76 -13.23 0.62 1.13
N ASN A 77 -14.05 1.47 1.76
CA ASN A 77 -13.82 2.92 1.76
C ASN A 77 -12.57 3.31 2.54
N SER A 78 -12.34 2.68 3.69
CA SER A 78 -11.16 2.94 4.52
C SER A 78 -9.88 2.50 3.82
N VAL A 79 -9.84 1.31 3.21
CA VAL A 79 -8.66 0.86 2.44
C VAL A 79 -8.46 1.68 1.17
N TRP A 80 -9.53 2.18 0.54
CA TRP A 80 -9.42 3.07 -0.62
C TRP A 80 -8.85 4.45 -0.27
N LEU A 81 -9.14 4.94 0.94
CA LEU A 81 -8.68 6.26 1.41
C LEU A 81 -7.18 6.28 1.77
N ILE A 82 -6.62 5.16 2.22
CA ILE A 82 -5.19 4.99 2.50
C ILE A 82 -4.45 4.55 1.25
#